data_AF-A0A543NV10-F1
#
_entry.id   AF-A0A543NV10-F1
#
_cell.length_a   1.000
_cell.length_b   1.000
_cell.length_c   1.000
_cell.angle_alpha   90.00
_cell.angle_beta   90.00
_cell.angle_gamma   90.00
#
_symmetry.space_group_name_H-M   'P 1'
#
loop_
_entity.id
_entity.type
_entity.pdbx_description
1 polymer ?
#
loop_
_entity_poly.entity_id
_entity_poly.type
_entity_poly.pdbx_seq_one_letter_code
_entity_poly.pdbx_strand_id
1 'polypeptide(L)'
;MTAGSPSSSATTEHQPPVAERARTVAARPAASLYCAGLGISQLWAATTTRGGDVLLVVPTSGEVMAALARSPLGDVPARLTVIDRAPLPLRHPVRGLVQLSGWITPVPADDVPRLVLDFADAYPCDSLFDVGLSATLARLDLADVVLEEAGISSDVEPEDFLGAHPDPVSAVEMDLMGAEGRALARLCGRVQRWAGRHDDVRLLGLDRFGVRFRVQSRSGCYDLRVPFASPLDGPAGFAAAVEHLLTCGPA
;
A
#
# COMPACT_ATOMS: atom_id res chain seq x y z
N MET A 1 25.10 23.06 -25.60
CA MET A 1 24.55 21.75 -26.02
C MET A 1 23.49 21.37 -25.03
N THR A 2 22.24 21.59 -25.39
CA THR A 2 21.03 21.35 -24.59
C THR A 2 20.51 19.95 -24.92
N ALA A 3 20.59 19.03 -23.97
CA ALA A 3 19.88 17.76 -24.05
C ALA A 3 18.48 17.97 -23.44
N GLY A 4 17.46 17.90 -24.28
CA GLY A 4 16.07 18.02 -23.87
C GLY A 4 15.61 16.83 -23.04
N SER A 5 14.86 17.12 -21.99
CA SER A 5 14.15 16.15 -21.16
C SER A 5 13.17 15.33 -22.01
N PRO A 6 13.08 13.99 -21.82
CA PRO A 6 12.00 13.22 -22.40
C PRO A 6 10.70 13.56 -21.66
N SER A 7 9.70 13.96 -22.43
CA SER A 7 8.34 14.26 -21.99
C SER A 7 7.69 13.03 -21.33
N SER A 8 7.35 13.17 -20.04
CA SER A 8 6.49 12.24 -19.28
C SER A 8 5.32 13.05 -18.73
N SER A 9 4.24 13.17 -19.52
CA SER A 9 3.11 14.04 -19.15
C SER A 9 1.75 13.38 -19.30
N ALA A 10 1.59 12.33 -20.11
CA ALA A 10 0.28 11.69 -20.35
C ALA A 10 0.02 10.47 -19.45
N THR A 11 1.07 9.79 -19.00
CA THR A 11 0.95 8.55 -18.20
C THR A 11 0.62 8.82 -16.72
N THR A 12 0.87 10.04 -16.24
CA THR A 12 0.61 10.48 -14.87
C THR A 12 -0.85 10.85 -14.60
N GLU A 13 -1.66 11.18 -15.61
CA GLU A 13 -3.05 11.62 -15.44
C GLU A 13 -4.05 10.48 -15.13
N HIS A 14 -3.65 9.22 -15.34
CA HIS A 14 -4.57 8.07 -15.27
C HIS A 14 -4.24 7.07 -14.16
N GLN A 15 -3.65 7.53 -13.06
CA GLN A 15 -3.37 6.70 -11.88
C GLN A 15 -3.52 7.51 -10.58
N PRO A 16 -3.69 6.85 -9.41
CA PRO A 16 -3.77 7.56 -8.15
C PRO A 16 -2.50 8.39 -7.89
N PRO A 17 -2.60 9.56 -7.22
CA PRO A 17 -1.44 10.33 -6.77
C PRO A 17 -0.46 9.47 -5.95
N VAL A 18 0.83 9.83 -5.94
CA VAL A 18 1.87 9.03 -5.27
C VAL A 18 1.58 8.80 -3.78
N ALA A 19 1.10 9.83 -3.07
CA ALA A 19 0.73 9.72 -1.67
C ALA A 19 -0.46 8.76 -1.44
N GLU A 20 -1.48 8.79 -2.30
CA GLU A 20 -2.62 7.85 -2.26
C GLU A 20 -2.16 6.40 -2.50
N ARG A 21 -1.24 6.18 -3.46
CA ARG A 21 -0.66 4.86 -3.69
C ARG A 21 0.15 4.38 -2.50
N ALA A 22 1.00 5.24 -1.94
CA ALA A 22 1.78 4.95 -0.73
C ALA A 22 0.86 4.59 0.45
N ARG A 23 -0.25 5.33 0.65
CA ARG A 23 -1.25 5.03 1.68
C ARG A 23 -1.99 3.72 1.44
N THR A 24 -2.26 3.39 0.19
CA THR A 24 -2.86 2.11 -0.21
C THR A 24 -1.94 0.92 0.10
N VAL A 25 -0.63 1.06 -0.14
CA VAL A 25 0.36 0.05 0.23
C VAL A 25 0.52 -0.03 1.75
N ALA A 26 0.59 1.11 2.45
CA ALA A 26 0.73 1.17 3.91
C ALA A 26 -0.44 0.53 4.67
N ALA A 27 -1.62 0.43 4.05
CA ALA A 27 -2.79 -0.23 4.62
C ALA A 27 -2.70 -1.78 4.61
N ARG A 28 -1.65 -2.36 4.01
CA ARG A 28 -1.49 -3.82 3.94
C ARG A 28 -0.91 -4.39 5.24
N PRO A 29 -1.32 -5.60 5.65
CA PRO A 29 -0.91 -6.17 6.93
C PRO A 29 0.55 -6.68 6.95
N ALA A 30 1.14 -6.91 5.78
CA ALA A 30 2.49 -7.46 5.67
C ALA A 30 3.54 -6.37 5.93
N ALA A 31 3.84 -6.15 7.22
CA ALA A 31 4.77 -5.13 7.68
C ALA A 31 5.97 -5.74 8.43
N SER A 32 7.12 -5.09 8.35
CA SER A 32 8.31 -5.40 9.15
C SER A 32 8.92 -4.13 9.73
N LEU A 33 9.39 -4.23 10.98
CA LEU A 33 9.99 -3.11 11.70
C LEU A 33 11.49 -3.33 11.83
N TYR A 34 12.26 -2.32 11.42
CA TYR A 34 13.69 -2.24 11.66
C TYR A 34 13.99 -1.07 12.58
N CYS A 35 14.65 -1.31 13.70
CA CYS A 35 15.07 -0.28 14.64
C CYS A 35 16.59 -0.12 14.61
N ALA A 36 17.07 1.12 14.53
CA ALA A 36 18.50 1.41 14.52
C ALA A 36 19.15 0.89 15.82
N GLY A 37 20.21 0.09 15.67
CA GLY A 37 20.91 -0.53 16.79
C GLY A 37 20.29 -1.80 17.35
N LEU A 38 19.04 -2.14 16.99
CA LEU A 38 18.38 -3.40 17.38
C LEU A 38 18.28 -4.38 16.21
N GLY A 39 18.18 -3.88 14.97
CA GLY A 39 17.97 -4.71 13.80
C GLY A 39 16.48 -4.92 13.53
N ILE A 40 16.11 -6.11 13.03
CA ILE A 40 14.70 -6.46 12.82
C ILE A 40 14.06 -6.70 14.19
N SER A 41 13.03 -5.91 14.50
CA SER A 41 12.36 -5.93 15.79
C SER A 41 10.99 -6.60 15.73
N GLN A 42 10.54 -7.09 16.88
CA GLN A 42 9.20 -7.67 17.01
C GLN A 42 8.12 -6.60 16.80
N LEU A 43 7.20 -6.90 15.88
CA LEU A 43 6.04 -6.09 15.54
C LEU A 43 4.83 -7.03 15.49
N TRP A 44 3.78 -6.74 16.24
CA TRP A 44 2.56 -7.54 16.22
C TRP A 44 1.54 -7.01 15.21
N ALA A 45 1.44 -5.69 15.09
CA ALA A 45 0.65 -5.04 14.06
C ALA A 45 1.14 -3.62 13.84
N ALA A 46 0.88 -3.07 12.66
CA ALA A 46 1.04 -1.66 12.37
C ALA A 46 -0.10 -1.19 11.47
N THR A 47 -0.44 0.08 11.56
CA THR A 47 -1.35 0.73 10.62
C THR A 47 -1.05 2.21 10.56
N THR A 48 -1.60 2.88 9.56
CA THR A 48 -1.66 4.34 9.51
C THR A 48 -3.12 4.75 9.49
N THR A 49 -3.61 5.32 10.58
CA THR A 49 -5.03 5.63 10.82
C THR A 49 -5.56 6.65 9.80
N ARG A 50 -6.88 6.84 9.74
CA ARG A 50 -7.48 7.90 8.91
C ARG A 50 -7.00 9.30 9.30
N GLY A 51 -6.66 9.52 10.56
CA GLY A 51 -6.13 10.79 11.08
C GLY A 51 -4.64 11.01 10.77
N GLY A 52 -3.95 10.03 10.20
CA GLY A 52 -2.52 10.11 9.90
C GLY A 52 -1.59 9.62 11.02
N ASP A 53 -2.12 9.02 12.09
CA ASP A 53 -1.23 8.41 13.08
C ASP A 53 -0.67 7.10 12.54
N VAL A 54 0.66 6.98 12.46
CA VAL A 54 1.33 5.70 12.18
C VAL A 54 1.53 4.98 13.50
N LEU A 55 0.71 3.98 13.76
CA LEU A 55 0.65 3.28 15.03
C LEU A 55 1.28 1.89 14.92
N LEU A 56 1.99 1.50 15.97
CA LEU A 56 2.68 0.21 16.10
C LEU A 56 2.19 -0.49 17.37
N VAL A 57 1.91 -1.78 17.26
CA VAL A 57 1.68 -2.66 18.41
C VAL A 57 2.93 -3.51 18.59
N VAL A 58 3.65 -3.28 19.70
CA VAL A 58 4.91 -3.96 20.02
C VAL A 58 4.80 -4.67 21.38
N PRO A 59 5.53 -5.76 21.63
CA PRO A 59 5.53 -6.40 22.94
C PRO A 59 6.01 -5.44 24.03
N THR A 60 5.30 -5.36 25.15
CA THR A 60 5.64 -4.49 26.29
C THR A 60 7.01 -4.84 26.88
N SER A 61 7.35 -6.14 26.94
CA SER A 61 8.64 -6.64 27.39
C SER A 61 9.69 -6.74 26.27
N GLY A 62 9.44 -6.11 25.11
CA GLY A 62 10.28 -6.20 23.92
C GLY A 62 11.47 -5.23 23.93
N GLU A 63 12.40 -5.46 23.01
CA GLU A 63 13.62 -4.65 22.86
C GLU A 63 13.35 -3.18 22.49
N VAL A 64 12.27 -2.92 21.75
CA VAL A 64 11.85 -1.56 21.36
C VAL A 64 11.48 -0.75 22.60
N MET A 65 10.65 -1.32 23.49
CA MET A 65 10.28 -0.67 24.74
C MET A 65 11.47 -0.48 25.67
N ALA A 66 12.37 -1.47 25.73
CA ALA A 66 13.60 -1.35 26.49
C ALA A 66 14.53 -0.26 25.92
N ALA A 67 14.58 -0.09 24.60
CA ALA A 67 15.35 0.97 23.94
C ALA A 67 14.75 2.35 24.20
N LEU A 68 13.42 2.50 24.10
CA LEU A 68 12.71 3.73 24.44
C LEU A 68 13.01 4.18 25.88
N ALA A 69 12.94 3.26 26.84
CA ALA A 69 13.22 3.55 28.25
C ALA A 69 14.67 4.00 28.52
N ARG A 70 15.63 3.61 27.66
CA ARG A 70 17.03 4.02 27.77
C ARG A 70 17.38 5.24 26.91
N SER A 71 16.52 5.61 25.97
CA SER A 71 16.77 6.71 25.05
C SER A 71 16.74 8.05 25.80
N PRO A 72 17.80 8.86 25.74
CA PRO A 72 17.81 10.18 26.36
C PRO A 72 16.75 11.13 25.79
N LEU A 73 16.37 10.92 24.52
CA LEU A 73 15.35 11.70 23.82
C LEU A 73 13.95 11.12 23.97
N GLY A 74 13.82 9.91 24.54
CA GLY A 74 12.55 9.20 24.64
C GLY A 74 12.06 8.62 23.31
N ASP A 75 12.93 8.52 22.31
CA ASP A 75 12.62 8.05 20.97
C ASP A 75 13.60 6.96 20.46
N VAL A 76 13.18 6.20 19.44
CA VAL A 76 14.03 5.19 18.79
C VAL A 76 13.93 5.34 17.27
N PRO A 77 15.03 5.66 16.55
CA PRO A 77 15.02 5.71 15.10
C PRO A 77 14.65 4.36 14.49
N ALA A 78 13.69 4.34 13.57
CA ALA A 78 13.17 3.13 12.98
C ALA A 78 12.69 3.31 11.54
N ARG A 79 12.51 2.18 10.86
CA ARG A 79 11.88 2.07 9.55
C ARG A 79 10.83 0.96 9.59
N LEU A 80 9.60 1.31 9.25
CA LEU A 80 8.53 0.37 8.97
C LEU A 80 8.48 0.13 7.46
N THR A 81 8.59 -1.12 7.04
CA THR A 81 8.44 -1.51 5.64
C THR A 81 7.14 -2.28 5.48
N VAL A 82 6.24 -1.81 4.62
CA VAL A 82 4.99 -2.50 4.29
C VAL A 82 5.03 -2.96 2.84
N ILE A 83 4.68 -4.22 2.60
CA ILE A 83 4.71 -4.84 1.28
C ILE A 83 3.29 -5.13 0.82
N ASP A 84 2.94 -4.64 -0.36
CA ASP A 84 1.72 -5.00 -1.05
C ASP A 84 1.97 -6.11 -2.07
N ARG A 85 1.19 -7.19 -1.93
CA ARG A 85 1.28 -8.38 -2.78
C ARG A 85 -0.02 -8.52 -3.56
N ALA A 86 0.11 -8.97 -4.80
CA ALA A 86 -1.03 -9.27 -5.64
C ALA A 86 -1.96 -10.29 -4.93
N PRO A 87 -3.28 -10.07 -4.99
CA PRO A 87 -4.26 -10.97 -4.40
C PRO A 87 -4.28 -12.36 -5.07
N LEU A 88 -3.89 -12.42 -6.34
CA LEU A 88 -3.83 -13.64 -7.12
C LEU A 88 -2.40 -14.19 -7.16
N PRO A 89 -2.20 -15.53 -7.24
CA PRO A 89 -0.87 -16.12 -7.35
C PRO A 89 -0.14 -15.67 -8.61
N LEU A 90 1.04 -15.07 -8.45
CA LEU A 90 1.95 -14.64 -9.52
C LEU A 90 3.37 -15.12 -9.24
N ARG A 91 4.16 -15.37 -10.29
CA ARG A 91 5.62 -15.61 -10.17
C ARG A 91 6.32 -14.46 -9.43
N HIS A 92 5.96 -13.23 -9.77
CA HIS A 92 6.41 -12.00 -9.11
C HIS A 92 5.21 -11.33 -8.44
N PRO A 93 4.93 -11.63 -7.16
CA PRO A 93 3.69 -11.21 -6.51
C PRO A 93 3.78 -9.82 -5.87
N VAL A 94 4.96 -9.29 -5.59
CA VAL A 94 5.10 -7.95 -5.00
C VAL A 94 4.71 -6.90 -6.05
N ARG A 95 3.74 -6.05 -5.72
CA ARG A 95 3.25 -4.99 -6.61
C ARG A 95 3.55 -3.59 -6.10
N GLY A 96 3.86 -3.46 -4.81
CA GLY A 96 4.37 -2.24 -4.20
C GLY A 96 5.01 -2.49 -2.84
N LEU A 97 5.83 -1.55 -2.41
CA LEU A 97 6.45 -1.51 -1.10
C LEU A 97 6.51 -0.06 -0.66
N VAL A 98 6.18 0.23 0.60
CA VAL A 98 6.38 1.56 1.18
C VAL A 98 7.31 1.44 2.39
N GLN A 99 8.27 2.35 2.47
CA GLN A 99 9.16 2.52 3.60
C GLN A 99 8.75 3.79 4.33
N LEU A 100 8.44 3.67 5.60
CA LEU A 100 8.13 4.77 6.51
C LEU A 100 9.27 4.87 7.51
N SER A 101 10.12 5.88 7.38
CA SER A 101 11.28 6.08 8.25
C SER A 101 11.02 7.24 9.21
N GLY A 102 11.47 7.12 10.45
CA GLY A 102 11.20 8.12 11.48
C GLY A 102 11.63 7.67 12.86
N TRP A 103 10.90 8.11 13.88
CA TRP A 103 11.18 7.80 15.27
C TRP A 103 9.98 7.16 15.95
N ILE A 104 10.21 6.03 16.60
CA ILE A 104 9.21 5.44 17.48
C ILE A 104 9.16 6.27 18.75
N THR A 105 7.96 6.68 19.15
CA THR A 105 7.70 7.42 20.39
C THR A 105 6.58 6.75 21.19
N PRO A 106 6.58 6.87 22.53
CA PRO A 106 5.51 6.32 23.36
C PRO A 106 4.21 7.11 23.16
N VAL A 107 3.07 6.41 23.16
CA VAL A 107 1.76 7.05 23.18
C VAL A 107 1.40 7.44 24.63
N PRO A 108 0.98 8.69 24.90
CA PRO A 108 0.49 9.08 26.23
C PRO A 108 -0.69 8.21 26.68
N ALA A 109 -0.72 7.81 27.96
CA ALA A 109 -1.73 6.88 28.47
C ALA A 109 -3.17 7.34 28.21
N ASP A 110 -3.42 8.65 28.28
CA ASP A 110 -4.74 9.25 28.04
C ASP A 110 -5.20 9.15 26.58
N ASP A 111 -4.27 9.04 25.63
CA ASP A 111 -4.57 8.92 24.19
C ASP A 111 -4.77 7.46 23.74
N VAL A 112 -4.25 6.49 24.50
CA VAL A 112 -4.27 5.07 24.11
C VAL A 112 -5.68 4.56 23.78
N PRO A 113 -6.73 4.78 24.60
CA PRO A 113 -8.06 4.23 24.30
C PRO A 113 -8.61 4.73 22.96
N ARG A 114 -8.43 6.03 22.66
CA ARG A 114 -8.87 6.62 21.40
C ARG A 114 -8.07 6.07 20.22
N LEU A 115 -6.74 6.02 20.34
CA LEU A 115 -5.87 5.57 19.25
C LEU A 115 -5.99 4.06 18.98
N VAL A 116 -6.35 3.24 19.96
CA VAL A 116 -6.69 1.82 19.72
C VAL A 116 -7.96 1.69 18.89
N LEU A 117 -8.97 2.55 19.12
CA LEU A 117 -10.18 2.56 18.28
C LEU A 117 -9.87 3.06 16.86
N ASP A 118 -9.10 4.15 16.74
CA ASP A 118 -8.64 4.67 15.44
C ASP A 118 -7.80 3.62 14.67
N PHE A 119 -7.01 2.81 15.39
CA PHE A 119 -6.31 1.66 14.82
C PHE A 119 -7.30 0.62 14.32
N ALA A 120 -8.25 0.19 15.15
CA ALA A 120 -9.22 -0.86 14.82
C ALA A 120 -10.08 -0.50 13.59
N ASP A 121 -10.45 0.77 13.46
CA ASP A 121 -11.19 1.29 12.30
C ASP A 121 -10.38 1.18 11.00
N ALA A 122 -9.06 1.30 11.07
CA ALA A 122 -8.17 1.18 9.92
C ALA A 122 -7.76 -0.27 9.63
N TYR A 123 -7.46 -1.04 10.67
CA TYR A 123 -7.04 -2.43 10.58
C TYR A 123 -7.42 -3.21 11.86
N PRO A 124 -8.54 -3.95 11.85
CA PRO A 124 -8.94 -4.75 13.00
C PRO A 124 -8.03 -5.98 13.14
N CYS A 125 -7.45 -6.19 14.33
CA CYS A 125 -6.64 -7.35 14.63
C CYS A 125 -6.69 -7.73 16.13
N ASP A 126 -6.44 -9.00 16.43
CA ASP A 126 -6.56 -9.54 17.79
C ASP A 126 -5.52 -8.96 18.76
N SER A 127 -4.35 -8.53 18.26
CA SER A 127 -3.28 -7.97 19.08
C SER A 127 -3.66 -6.65 19.77
N LEU A 128 -4.75 -6.01 19.35
CA LEU A 128 -5.30 -4.84 20.04
C LEU A 128 -5.85 -5.17 21.43
N PHE A 129 -6.33 -6.40 21.65
CA PHE A 129 -6.83 -6.82 22.97
C PHE A 129 -5.72 -6.98 24.00
N ASP A 130 -4.47 -7.12 23.55
CA ASP A 130 -3.29 -7.24 24.40
C ASP A 130 -2.68 -5.88 24.80
N VAL A 131 -3.16 -4.77 24.21
CA VAL A 131 -2.65 -3.42 24.51
C VAL A 131 -2.94 -3.04 25.96
N GLY A 132 -1.88 -2.71 26.71
CA GLY A 132 -1.96 -2.44 28.16
C GLY A 132 -1.81 -3.69 29.04
N LEU A 133 -1.73 -4.88 28.43
CA LEU A 133 -1.43 -6.14 29.10
C LEU A 133 -0.02 -6.63 28.73
N SER A 134 0.10 -7.18 27.51
CA SER A 134 1.34 -7.76 27.00
C SER A 134 1.90 -7.00 25.78
N ALA A 135 1.10 -6.10 25.21
CA ALA A 135 1.47 -5.19 24.14
C ALA A 135 1.42 -3.72 24.60
N THR A 136 2.23 -2.90 23.95
CA THR A 136 2.22 -1.45 24.08
C THR A 136 1.93 -0.83 22.72
N LEU A 137 1.06 0.18 22.71
CA LEU A 137 0.84 1.04 21.55
C LEU A 137 1.94 2.10 21.50
N ALA A 138 2.64 2.18 20.38
CA ALA A 138 3.63 3.20 20.09
C ALA A 138 3.25 3.93 18.80
N ARG A 139 3.82 5.12 18.58
CA ARG A 139 3.66 5.89 17.36
C ARG A 139 4.98 5.97 16.61
N LEU A 140 4.94 5.99 15.28
CA LEU A 140 6.08 6.31 14.43
C LEU A 140 5.91 7.73 13.90
N ASP A 141 6.70 8.66 14.45
CA ASP A 141 6.76 10.04 13.97
C ASP A 141 7.58 10.07 12.67
N LEU A 142 6.90 10.31 11.55
CA LEU A 142 7.48 10.20 10.21
C LEU A 142 8.49 11.30 9.89
N ALA A 143 9.60 10.90 9.29
CA ALA A 143 10.61 11.78 8.73
C ALA A 143 10.69 11.67 7.20
N ASP A 144 10.43 10.48 6.67
CA ASP A 144 10.62 10.15 5.26
C ASP A 144 9.69 9.02 4.84
N VAL A 145 9.16 9.12 3.61
CA VAL A 145 8.26 8.13 3.02
C VAL A 145 8.71 7.84 1.60
N VAL A 146 9.04 6.58 1.33
CA VAL A 146 9.48 6.12 0.02
C VAL A 146 8.55 5.03 -0.49
N LEU A 147 7.98 5.25 -1.68
CA LEU A 147 7.18 4.26 -2.40
C LEU A 147 8.01 3.61 -3.50
N GLU A 148 8.09 2.28 -3.48
CA GLU A 148 8.67 1.47 -4.54
C GLU A 148 7.58 0.67 -5.26
N GLU A 149 7.38 0.93 -6.55
CA GLU A 149 6.46 0.19 -7.41
C GLU A 149 7.04 0.03 -8.81
N ALA A 150 6.83 -1.13 -9.45
CA ALA A 150 7.29 -1.41 -10.82
C ALA A 150 8.78 -1.08 -11.09
N GLY A 151 9.64 -1.20 -10.07
CA GLY A 151 11.08 -0.89 -10.15
C GLY A 151 11.42 0.60 -10.09
N ILE A 152 10.45 1.45 -9.77
CA ILE A 152 10.61 2.90 -9.60
C ILE A 152 10.47 3.23 -8.11
N SER A 153 11.41 4.01 -7.60
CA SER A 153 11.34 4.62 -6.27
C SER A 153 10.82 6.05 -6.39
N SER A 154 9.91 6.44 -5.51
CA SER A 154 9.34 7.78 -5.46
C SER A 154 9.29 8.26 -4.01
N ASP A 155 9.91 9.41 -3.74
CA ASP A 155 9.81 10.08 -2.46
C ASP A 155 8.43 10.75 -2.34
N VAL A 156 7.86 10.69 -1.14
CA VAL A 156 6.57 11.28 -0.80
C VAL A 156 6.78 12.15 0.43
N GLU A 157 6.35 13.41 0.38
CA GLU A 157 6.42 14.26 1.56
C GLU A 157 5.58 13.65 2.68
N PRO A 158 6.10 13.59 3.93
CA PRO A 158 5.35 13.02 5.05
C PRO A 158 3.97 13.63 5.22
N GLU A 159 3.82 14.96 5.09
CA GLU A 159 2.53 15.64 5.17
C GLU A 159 1.54 15.20 4.08
N ASP A 160 2.01 14.97 2.85
CA ASP A 160 1.17 14.52 1.74
C ASP A 160 0.73 13.07 1.98
N PHE A 161 1.64 12.21 2.46
CA PHE A 161 1.31 10.85 2.86
C PHE A 161 0.26 10.84 3.97
N LEU A 162 0.48 11.59 5.05
CA LEU A 162 -0.41 11.64 6.20
C LEU A 162 -1.79 12.23 5.85
N GLY A 163 -1.84 13.21 4.96
CA GLY A 163 -3.08 13.82 4.45
C GLY A 163 -3.81 12.97 3.41
N ALA A 164 -3.16 11.96 2.82
CA ALA A 164 -3.77 11.07 1.84
C ALA A 164 -4.54 9.92 2.50
N HIS A 165 -5.44 9.33 1.72
CA HIS A 165 -6.24 8.17 2.12
C HIS A 165 -5.95 6.97 1.21
N PRO A 166 -6.07 5.73 1.70
CA PRO A 166 -6.02 4.54 0.85
C PRO A 166 -7.10 4.55 -0.24
N ASP A 167 -6.80 3.94 -1.38
CA ASP A 167 -7.74 3.81 -2.50
C ASP A 167 -8.97 2.95 -2.08
N PRO A 168 -10.20 3.47 -2.25
CA PRO A 168 -11.42 2.81 -1.78
C PRO A 168 -11.80 1.57 -2.60
N VAL A 169 -11.32 1.45 -3.85
CA VAL A 169 -11.53 0.26 -4.69
C VAL A 169 -10.52 -0.83 -4.34
N SER A 170 -9.26 -0.47 -4.10
CA SER A 170 -8.21 -1.38 -3.65
C SER A 170 -8.55 -2.02 -2.29
N ALA A 171 -9.23 -1.29 -1.40
CA ALA A 171 -9.66 -1.79 -0.09
C ALA A 171 -10.63 -2.99 -0.18
N VAL A 172 -11.43 -3.08 -1.25
CA VAL A 172 -12.43 -4.16 -1.47
C VAL A 172 -12.11 -4.98 -2.72
N GLU A 173 -10.86 -4.97 -3.17
CA GLU A 173 -10.49 -5.54 -4.47
C GLU A 173 -10.81 -7.04 -4.59
N MET A 174 -10.69 -7.79 -3.49
CA MET A 174 -10.98 -9.23 -3.49
C MET A 174 -12.46 -9.51 -3.79
N ASP A 175 -13.35 -8.74 -3.17
CA ASP A 175 -14.79 -8.87 -3.37
C ASP A 175 -15.17 -8.49 -4.81
N LEU A 176 -14.57 -7.41 -5.33
CA LEU A 176 -14.76 -6.97 -6.71
C LEU A 176 -14.22 -7.99 -7.72
N MET A 177 -13.06 -8.60 -7.46
CA MET A 177 -12.52 -9.67 -8.30
C MET A 177 -13.43 -10.90 -8.33
N GLY A 178 -14.08 -11.21 -7.20
CA GLY A 178 -15.08 -12.27 -7.10
C GLY A 178 -16.36 -11.94 -7.89
N ALA A 179 -16.92 -10.75 -7.67
CA ALA A 179 -18.16 -10.30 -8.31
C ALA A 179 -18.02 -10.14 -9.83
N GLU A 180 -16.93 -9.51 -10.29
CA GLU A 180 -16.70 -9.15 -11.69
C GLU A 180 -15.75 -10.11 -12.43
N GLY A 181 -15.52 -11.31 -11.88
CA GLY A 181 -14.52 -12.24 -12.39
C GLY A 181 -14.67 -12.58 -13.87
N ARG A 182 -15.91 -12.67 -14.39
CA ARG A 182 -16.17 -12.91 -15.83
C ARG A 182 -15.76 -11.72 -16.69
N ALA A 183 -16.09 -10.50 -16.28
CA ALA A 183 -15.75 -9.28 -17.02
C ALA A 183 -14.24 -9.05 -17.00
N LEU A 184 -13.60 -9.22 -15.84
CA LEU A 184 -12.15 -9.14 -15.68
C LEU A 184 -11.41 -10.22 -16.50
N ALA A 185 -11.94 -11.44 -16.59
CA ALA A 185 -11.36 -12.48 -17.45
C ALA A 185 -11.45 -12.13 -18.95
N ARG A 186 -12.57 -11.55 -19.40
CA ARG A 186 -12.71 -11.04 -20.77
C ARG A 186 -11.72 -9.92 -21.07
N LEU A 187 -11.55 -9.00 -20.12
CA LEU A 187 -10.59 -7.90 -20.23
C LEU A 187 -9.15 -8.43 -20.29
N CYS A 188 -8.80 -9.35 -19.39
CA CYS A 188 -7.51 -10.04 -19.38
C CYS A 188 -7.23 -10.71 -20.74
N GLY A 189 -8.24 -11.38 -21.33
CA GLY A 189 -8.14 -11.98 -22.66
C GLY A 189 -7.86 -10.97 -23.79
N ARG A 190 -8.36 -9.74 -23.70
CA ARG A 190 -8.02 -8.66 -24.65
C ARG A 190 -6.58 -8.19 -24.48
N VAL A 191 -6.17 -7.95 -23.24
CA VAL A 191 -4.79 -7.54 -22.92
C VAL A 191 -3.81 -8.63 -23.35
N GLN A 192 -4.14 -9.91 -23.16
CA GLN A 192 -3.36 -11.05 -23.64
C GLN A 192 -3.20 -11.07 -25.16
N ARG A 193 -4.26 -10.74 -25.92
CA ARG A 193 -4.18 -10.64 -27.38
C ARG A 193 -3.27 -9.50 -27.82
N TRP A 194 -3.31 -8.37 -27.11
CA TRP A 194 -2.44 -7.22 -27.38
C TRP A 194 -0.97 -7.50 -27.05
N ALA A 195 -0.68 -8.10 -25.88
CA ALA A 195 0.68 -8.42 -25.45
C ALA A 195 1.34 -9.51 -26.31
N GLY A 196 0.55 -10.40 -26.91
CA GLY A 196 1.01 -11.47 -27.79
C GLY A 196 1.01 -12.85 -27.13
N ARG A 197 1.24 -13.89 -27.93
CA ARG A 197 1.04 -15.30 -27.51
C ARG A 197 2.10 -15.87 -26.56
N HIS A 198 3.25 -15.21 -26.47
CA HIS A 198 4.41 -15.72 -25.72
C HIS A 198 4.53 -15.16 -24.31
N ASP A 199 3.77 -14.12 -24.01
CA ASP A 199 3.74 -13.49 -22.70
C ASP A 199 2.56 -14.00 -21.88
N ASP A 200 2.70 -14.01 -20.57
CA ASP A 200 1.67 -14.43 -19.63
C ASP A 200 1.07 -13.20 -18.94
N VAL A 201 -0.17 -12.85 -19.29
CA VAL A 201 -0.88 -11.72 -18.70
C VAL A 201 -1.67 -12.19 -17.49
N ARG A 202 -1.49 -11.50 -16.36
CA ARG A 202 -2.21 -11.78 -15.12
C ARG A 202 -2.74 -10.49 -14.50
N LEU A 203 -3.92 -10.58 -13.89
CA LEU A 203 -4.47 -9.49 -13.11
C LEU A 203 -3.57 -9.23 -11.88
N LEU A 204 -3.18 -7.97 -11.69
CA LEU A 204 -2.26 -7.53 -10.65
C LEU A 204 -2.97 -6.82 -9.50
N GLY A 205 -4.01 -6.04 -9.80
CA GLY A 205 -4.74 -5.26 -8.81
C GLY A 205 -5.80 -4.37 -9.43
N LEU A 206 -6.66 -3.86 -8.56
CA LEU A 206 -7.73 -2.93 -8.88
C LEU A 206 -7.55 -1.66 -8.06
N ASP A 207 -7.83 -0.51 -8.66
CA ASP A 207 -7.91 0.77 -7.97
C ASP A 207 -8.96 1.66 -8.68
N ARG A 208 -9.24 2.83 -8.13
CA ARG A 208 -10.28 3.71 -8.65
C ARG A 208 -9.97 4.28 -10.03
N PHE A 209 -8.75 4.14 -10.53
CA PHE A 209 -8.34 4.62 -11.85
C PHE A 209 -8.33 3.52 -12.91
N GLY A 210 -8.45 2.23 -12.55
CA GLY A 210 -8.51 1.17 -13.54
C GLY A 210 -8.10 -0.21 -13.07
N VAL A 211 -7.74 -1.04 -14.05
CA VAL A 211 -7.33 -2.43 -13.85
C VAL A 211 -5.85 -2.57 -14.18
N ARG A 212 -5.06 -3.08 -13.24
CA ARG A 212 -3.63 -3.34 -13.41
C ARG A 212 -3.40 -4.80 -13.79
N PHE A 213 -2.52 -5.03 -14.75
CA PHE A 213 -2.05 -6.33 -15.18
C PHE A 213 -0.54 -6.42 -15.06
N ARG A 214 -0.02 -7.62 -14.86
CA ARG A 214 1.39 -7.95 -14.97
C ARG A 214 1.58 -8.85 -16.17
N VAL A 215 2.47 -8.44 -17.07
CA VAL A 215 2.88 -9.22 -18.23
C VAL A 215 4.21 -9.88 -17.91
N GLN A 216 4.27 -11.21 -17.98
CA GLN A 216 5.46 -11.99 -17.67
C GLN A 216 5.97 -12.65 -18.95
N SER A 217 7.18 -12.32 -19.35
CA SER A 217 7.88 -12.92 -20.49
C SER A 217 9.08 -13.73 -20.01
N ARG A 218 9.81 -14.35 -20.94
CA ARG A 218 11.08 -15.03 -20.63
C ARG A 218 12.19 -14.07 -20.21
N SER A 219 12.15 -12.83 -20.68
CA SER A 219 13.20 -11.82 -20.44
C SER A 219 12.91 -10.94 -19.23
N GLY A 220 11.70 -10.94 -18.68
CA GLY A 220 11.35 -10.14 -17.51
C GLY A 220 9.85 -10.06 -17.28
N CYS A 221 9.43 -9.05 -16.52
CA CYS A 221 8.04 -8.69 -16.38
C CYS A 221 7.87 -7.17 -16.34
N TYR A 222 6.73 -6.70 -16.77
CA TYR A 222 6.33 -5.29 -16.68
C TYR A 222 4.85 -5.19 -16.34
N ASP A 223 4.46 -4.05 -15.79
CA ASP A 223 3.08 -3.78 -15.41
C ASP A 223 2.38 -2.95 -16.49
N LEU A 224 1.11 -3.25 -16.71
CA LEU A 224 0.22 -2.52 -17.60
C LEU A 224 -0.99 -2.04 -16.82
N ARG A 225 -1.48 -0.85 -17.17
CA ARG A 225 -2.76 -0.33 -16.69
C ARG A 225 -3.71 -0.20 -17.87
N VAL A 226 -4.93 -0.69 -17.68
CA VAL A 226 -6.07 -0.29 -18.50
C VAL A 226 -6.86 0.74 -17.69
N PRO A 227 -6.73 2.04 -18.00
CA PRO A 227 -7.37 3.08 -17.23
C PRO A 227 -8.86 3.15 -17.53
N PHE A 228 -9.67 3.52 -16.54
CA PHE A 228 -11.04 3.93 -16.76
C PHE A 228 -11.09 5.30 -17.45
N ALA A 229 -12.24 5.63 -18.05
CA ALA A 229 -12.45 6.92 -18.71
C ALA A 229 -12.37 8.10 -17.72
N SER A 230 -12.73 7.85 -16.46
CA SER A 230 -12.58 8.79 -15.34
C SER A 230 -12.33 8.01 -14.05
N PRO A 231 -11.68 8.62 -13.04
CA PRO A 231 -11.55 8.00 -11.72
C PRO A 231 -12.92 7.73 -11.09
N LEU A 232 -13.02 6.64 -10.33
CA LEU A 232 -14.20 6.29 -9.56
C LEU A 232 -14.17 6.98 -8.19
N ASP A 233 -15.34 7.35 -7.67
CA ASP A 233 -15.46 7.84 -6.29
C ASP A 233 -15.43 6.70 -5.25
N GLY A 234 -15.68 5.46 -5.69
CA GLY A 234 -15.71 4.28 -4.84
C GLY A 234 -16.08 3.00 -5.61
N PRO A 235 -16.25 1.86 -4.90
CA PRO A 235 -16.39 0.55 -5.53
C PRO A 235 -17.72 0.36 -6.29
N ALA A 236 -18.77 1.12 -5.96
CA ALA A 236 -20.09 0.97 -6.59
C ALA A 236 -20.07 1.21 -8.12
N GLY A 237 -19.15 2.04 -8.62
CA GLY A 237 -19.01 2.33 -10.06
C GLY A 237 -18.19 1.29 -10.84
N PHE A 238 -17.55 0.34 -10.15
CA PHE A 238 -16.53 -0.52 -10.75
C PHE A 238 -17.07 -1.40 -11.89
N ALA A 239 -18.21 -2.07 -11.67
CA ALA A 239 -18.80 -2.97 -12.66
C ALA A 239 -19.14 -2.26 -13.98
N ALA A 240 -19.75 -1.08 -13.90
CA ALA A 240 -20.08 -0.27 -15.07
C ALA A 240 -18.83 0.21 -15.81
N ALA A 241 -17.77 0.57 -15.07
CA ALA A 241 -16.51 1.01 -15.64
C ALA A 241 -15.79 -0.12 -16.39
N VAL A 242 -15.77 -1.34 -15.84
CA VAL A 242 -15.19 -2.51 -16.53
C VAL A 242 -15.99 -2.88 -17.77
N GLU A 243 -17.33 -2.85 -17.72
CA GLU A 243 -18.14 -3.13 -18.92
C GLU A 243 -17.91 -2.08 -20.00
N HIS A 244 -17.73 -0.81 -19.62
CA HIS A 244 -17.38 0.24 -20.57
C HIS A 244 -16.05 -0.04 -21.31
N LEU A 245 -15.03 -0.52 -20.60
CA LEU A 245 -13.76 -0.97 -21.21
C LEU A 245 -13.99 -2.14 -22.19
N LEU A 246 -14.97 -2.99 -21.91
CA LEU A 246 -15.35 -4.09 -22.77
C LEU A 246 -16.17 -3.63 -23.99
N THR A 247 -16.88 -2.52 -23.92
CA THR A 247 -17.62 -2.00 -25.09
C THR A 247 -16.79 -1.07 -25.98
N CYS A 248 -15.77 -0.41 -25.44
CA CYS A 248 -15.10 0.72 -26.11
C CYS A 248 -13.68 0.44 -26.65
N GLY A 249 -13.34 -0.81 -26.97
CA GLY A 249 -12.04 -1.18 -27.56
C GLY A 249 -12.18 -2.03 -28.83
N PRO A 250 -11.18 -2.04 -29.74
CA PRO A 250 -11.18 -2.94 -30.87
C PRO A 250 -11.25 -4.41 -30.40
N ALA A 251 -12.04 -5.22 -31.11
CA ALA A 251 -12.34 -6.62 -30.77
C ALA A 251 -11.10 -7.52 -30.77
#